data_AF-A0A921F0D4-F1
#
_entry.id   AF-A0A921F0D4-F1
#
_cell.length_a   1.000
_cell.length_b   1.000
_cell.length_c   1.000
_cell.angle_alpha   90.00
_cell.angle_beta   90.00
_cell.angle_gamma   90.00
#
_symmetry.space_group_name_H-M   'P 1'
#
loop_
_entity.id
_entity.type
_entity.pdbx_description
1 polymer ?
#
loop_
_entity_poly.entity_id
_entity_poly.type
_entity_poly.pdbx_seq_one_letter_code
_entity_poly.pdbx_strand_id
1 'polypeptide(L)'
;MTWSVWLVPPMITSIFFVLGVITLYWSIFNWATSKAESQNKPVNVKRVQTIVGLVCAVTSVFALQLIVRDSHLSWTFTNFQLLLLIFVAYFLQVRIPYWAVFLAGIAFMLMNGNIDQPLSWVYTFLFVFFYVFSYVQSTHLWRAPFTRYAIVAVVFALPLWYLVKLRFHLPWSTYFDEMINYLILVVLMYGYFKIQDKDRRIKDRLFQSANWDALTKVQNFAAYDRAIGYEFRQSAAHDRDLSMIMFDIDHFKHVNDTYGHLAGDEVLKQVSRTVASTLKAVDPKIVLYRTGGEEFNIIFPNYTVDRTEQVAQKVFDAVKDLTIAYNDVEIKVTISVGVSALSLKDSNPLDFYKRVDANLYRSKQNGRQQITVG
;
A
#
# COMPACT_ATOMS: atom_id res chain seq x y z
N MET A 1 -22.85 -13.28 46.00
CA MET A 1 -21.88 -12.48 45.23
C MET A 1 -22.34 -12.46 43.78
N THR A 2 -22.94 -11.35 43.37
CA THR A 2 -23.47 -11.16 42.01
C THR A 2 -22.31 -10.98 41.03
N TRP A 3 -22.50 -11.42 39.79
CA TRP A 3 -21.58 -11.35 38.65
C TRP A 3 -21.04 -9.94 38.28
N SER A 4 -21.37 -8.91 39.08
CA SER A 4 -21.04 -7.50 38.91
C SER A 4 -19.60 -7.11 39.33
N VAL A 5 -18.78 -8.06 39.78
CA VAL A 5 -17.41 -7.79 40.31
C VAL A 5 -16.29 -8.30 39.40
N TRP A 6 -16.61 -8.93 38.25
CA TRP A 6 -15.62 -9.10 37.18
C TRP A 6 -15.42 -7.80 36.38
N LEU A 7 -15.22 -6.69 37.08
CA LEU A 7 -14.49 -5.55 36.54
C LEU A 7 -13.03 -6.00 36.48
N VAL A 8 -12.68 -6.68 35.38
CA VAL A 8 -11.30 -6.65 34.92
C VAL A 8 -10.85 -5.19 35.05
N PRO A 9 -9.74 -4.89 35.76
CA PRO A 9 -9.32 -3.52 36.03
C PRO A 9 -9.48 -2.65 34.78
N PRO A 10 -10.06 -1.45 34.87
CA PRO A 10 -10.30 -0.58 33.70
C PRO A 10 -9.09 -0.45 32.78
N MET A 11 -7.88 -0.58 33.32
CA MET A 11 -6.63 -0.65 32.57
C MET A 11 -6.52 -1.87 31.64
N ILE A 12 -6.83 -3.09 32.11
CA ILE A 12 -6.69 -4.33 31.32
C ILE A 12 -7.73 -4.38 30.21
N THR A 13 -9.00 -4.05 30.53
CA THR A 13 -10.02 -3.86 29.48
C THR A 13 -9.59 -2.78 28.50
N SER A 14 -8.91 -1.74 28.99
CA SER A 14 -8.35 -0.69 28.15
C SER A 14 -7.34 -1.14 27.12
N ILE A 15 -6.38 -1.96 27.55
CA ILE A 15 -5.35 -2.48 26.66
C ILE A 15 -5.98 -3.36 25.58
N PHE A 16 -6.81 -4.33 25.95
CA PHE A 16 -7.35 -5.29 24.98
C PHE A 16 -8.32 -4.65 24.00
N PHE A 17 -9.16 -3.72 24.44
CA PHE A 17 -10.09 -3.05 23.52
C PHE A 17 -9.35 -2.12 22.54
N VAL A 18 -8.34 -1.36 23.00
CA VAL A 18 -7.54 -0.51 22.10
C VAL A 18 -6.81 -1.37 21.07
N LEU A 19 -6.16 -2.45 21.50
CA LEU A 19 -5.51 -3.39 20.59
C LEU A 19 -6.53 -4.00 19.62
N GLY A 20 -7.73 -4.34 20.10
CA GLY A 20 -8.82 -4.86 19.29
C GLY A 20 -9.27 -3.91 18.20
N VAL A 21 -9.50 -2.63 18.52
CA VAL A 21 -9.92 -1.62 17.53
C VAL A 21 -8.83 -1.38 16.49
N ILE A 22 -7.55 -1.28 16.91
CA ILE A 22 -6.46 -1.06 15.97
C ILE A 22 -6.27 -2.31 15.07
N THR A 23 -6.38 -3.51 15.64
CA THR A 23 -6.32 -4.77 14.86
C THR A 23 -7.46 -4.83 13.86
N LEU A 24 -8.70 -4.51 14.27
CA LEU A 24 -9.87 -4.50 13.40
C LEU A 24 -9.70 -3.51 12.25
N TYR A 25 -9.21 -2.30 12.56
CA TYR A 25 -8.87 -1.30 11.56
C TYR A 25 -7.87 -1.85 10.53
N TRP A 26 -6.78 -2.47 10.97
CA TRP A 26 -5.77 -3.04 10.07
C TRP A 26 -6.32 -4.19 9.22
N SER A 27 -7.14 -5.06 9.81
CA SER A 27 -7.78 -6.17 9.10
C SER A 27 -8.71 -5.66 8.00
N ILE A 28 -9.56 -4.68 8.28
CA ILE A 28 -10.46 -4.09 7.29
C ILE A 28 -9.68 -3.34 6.21
N PHE A 29 -8.65 -2.58 6.59
CA PHE A 29 -7.79 -1.86 5.66
C PHE A 29 -7.09 -2.83 4.70
N ASN A 30 -6.43 -3.87 5.22
CA ASN A 30 -5.72 -4.87 4.43
C ASN A 30 -6.66 -5.65 3.51
N TRP A 31 -7.86 -6.00 3.99
CA TRP A 31 -8.88 -6.64 3.18
C TRP A 31 -9.35 -5.73 2.03
N ALA A 32 -9.60 -4.45 2.32
CA ALA A 32 -10.06 -3.49 1.31
C ALA A 32 -9.00 -3.22 0.23
N THR A 33 -7.72 -3.11 0.61
CA THR A 33 -6.62 -2.94 -0.34
C THR A 33 -6.41 -4.19 -1.18
N SER A 34 -6.35 -5.38 -0.56
CA SER A 34 -6.17 -6.65 -1.27
C SER A 34 -7.31 -6.94 -2.27
N LYS A 35 -8.56 -6.64 -1.89
CA LYS A 35 -9.72 -6.80 -2.77
C LYS A 35 -9.70 -5.84 -3.95
N ALA A 36 -9.17 -4.63 -3.77
CA ALA A 36 -9.08 -3.66 -4.84
C ALA A 36 -7.92 -3.98 -5.81
N GLU A 37 -6.81 -4.51 -5.27
CA GLU A 37 -5.69 -5.06 -6.05
C GLU A 37 -6.13 -6.26 -6.90
N SER A 38 -6.91 -7.20 -6.35
CA SER A 38 -7.41 -8.36 -7.11
C SER A 38 -8.37 -7.99 -8.24
N GLN A 39 -8.96 -6.79 -8.21
CA GLN A 39 -9.83 -6.26 -9.26
C GLN A 39 -9.07 -5.41 -10.29
N ASN A 40 -7.74 -5.34 -10.24
CA ASN A 40 -6.91 -4.50 -11.12
C ASN A 40 -7.34 -3.02 -11.17
N LYS A 41 -7.95 -2.52 -10.09
CA LYS A 41 -8.35 -1.11 -9.97
C LYS A 41 -7.22 -0.30 -9.34
N PRO A 42 -6.89 0.90 -9.84
CA PRO A 42 -5.91 1.75 -9.19
C PRO A 42 -6.40 2.15 -7.78
N VAL A 43 -5.70 1.68 -6.75
CA VAL A 43 -6.08 1.92 -5.35
C VAL A 43 -5.39 3.16 -4.82
N ASN A 44 -6.15 4.20 -4.50
CA ASN A 44 -5.63 5.30 -3.70
C ASN A 44 -5.56 4.87 -2.24
N VAL A 45 -4.42 4.30 -1.84
CA VAL A 45 -4.17 3.75 -0.49
C VAL A 45 -4.51 4.76 0.61
N LYS A 46 -4.13 6.04 0.43
CA LYS A 46 -4.43 7.11 1.41
C LYS A 46 -5.92 7.35 1.57
N ARG A 47 -6.70 7.24 0.49
CA ARG A 47 -8.16 7.39 0.52
C ARG A 47 -8.81 6.21 1.25
N VAL A 48 -8.37 4.98 0.99
CA VAL A 48 -8.86 3.79 1.70
C VAL A 48 -8.53 3.89 3.19
N GLN A 49 -7.29 4.25 3.53
CA GLN A 49 -6.85 4.47 4.90
C GLN A 49 -7.73 5.48 5.65
N THR A 50 -8.05 6.59 4.99
CA THR A 50 -8.91 7.66 5.52
C THR A 50 -10.33 7.16 5.80
N ILE A 51 -10.95 6.49 4.84
CA ILE A 51 -12.34 6.03 4.95
C ILE A 51 -12.45 4.98 6.06
N VAL A 52 -11.60 3.94 6.02
CA VAL A 52 -11.63 2.86 7.01
C VAL A 52 -11.34 3.40 8.41
N GLY A 53 -10.32 4.28 8.53
CA GLY A 53 -9.96 4.89 9.80
C GLY A 53 -11.08 5.71 10.43
N LEU A 54 -11.75 6.54 9.63
CA LEU A 54 -12.87 7.37 10.08
C LEU A 54 -14.09 6.53 10.47
N VAL A 55 -14.43 5.52 9.67
CA VAL A 55 -15.54 4.61 9.97
C VAL A 55 -15.26 3.85 11.27
N CYS A 56 -14.06 3.28 11.45
CA CYS A 56 -13.70 2.59 12.69
C CYS A 56 -13.80 3.53 13.90
N ALA A 57 -13.22 4.73 13.82
CA ALA A 57 -13.22 5.66 14.94
C ALA A 57 -14.63 6.15 15.32
N VAL A 58 -15.43 6.58 14.33
CA VAL A 58 -16.81 7.03 14.57
C VAL A 58 -17.64 5.88 15.14
N THR A 59 -17.58 4.70 14.52
CA THR A 59 -18.33 3.53 15.00
C THR A 59 -17.94 3.17 16.43
N SER A 60 -16.64 3.12 16.75
CA SER A 60 -16.17 2.79 18.10
C SER A 60 -16.61 3.84 19.14
N VAL A 61 -16.49 5.14 18.84
CA VAL A 61 -16.88 6.20 19.78
C VAL A 61 -18.38 6.19 20.04
N PHE A 62 -19.20 6.12 18.98
CA PHE A 62 -20.66 6.13 19.13
C PHE A 62 -21.20 4.82 19.70
N ALA A 63 -20.65 3.66 19.32
CA ALA A 63 -21.05 2.38 19.91
C ALA A 63 -20.74 2.33 21.42
N LEU A 64 -19.54 2.77 21.83
CA LEU A 64 -19.19 2.88 23.25
C LEU A 64 -20.16 3.82 23.98
N GLN A 65 -20.49 4.96 23.38
CA GLN A 65 -21.39 5.91 24.01
C GLN A 65 -22.82 5.38 24.14
N LEU A 66 -23.33 4.62 23.17
CA LEU A 66 -24.65 3.99 23.24
C LEU A 66 -24.74 2.95 24.38
N ILE A 67 -23.67 2.20 24.63
CA ILE A 67 -23.61 1.19 25.70
C ILE A 67 -23.59 1.84 27.09
N VAL A 68 -22.95 3.01 27.18
CA VAL A 68 -22.53 3.60 28.46
C VAL A 68 -23.39 4.82 28.84
N ARG A 69 -24.28 5.25 27.95
CA ARG A 69 -25.21 6.38 28.12
C ARG A 69 -25.95 6.29 29.46
N ASP A 70 -25.97 7.41 30.19
CA ASP A 70 -26.63 7.58 31.50
C ASP A 70 -26.10 6.71 32.65
N SER A 71 -24.97 6.00 32.46
CA SER A 71 -24.31 5.28 33.55
C SER A 71 -23.35 6.17 34.36
N HIS A 72 -23.34 6.01 35.68
CA HIS A 72 -22.35 6.62 36.58
C HIS A 72 -20.91 6.14 36.31
N LEU A 73 -20.75 5.07 35.52
CA LEU A 73 -19.46 4.49 35.14
C LEU A 73 -18.92 5.03 33.81
N SER A 74 -19.61 5.99 33.19
CA SER A 74 -19.25 6.52 31.87
C SER A 74 -17.86 7.15 31.79
N TRP A 75 -17.38 7.72 32.89
CA TRP A 75 -16.03 8.29 32.98
C TRP A 75 -14.92 7.24 32.82
N THR A 76 -15.17 5.95 33.12
CA THR A 76 -14.16 4.88 33.01
C THR A 76 -13.73 4.64 31.56
N PHE A 77 -14.53 5.07 30.58
CA PHE A 77 -14.23 4.92 29.16
C PHE A 77 -13.53 6.14 28.54
N THR A 78 -13.23 7.18 29.32
CA THR A 78 -12.59 8.42 28.82
C THR A 78 -11.26 8.11 28.14
N ASN A 79 -10.43 7.26 28.75
CA ASN A 79 -9.12 6.89 28.20
C ASN A 79 -9.21 6.26 26.80
N PHE A 80 -10.26 5.49 26.51
CA PHE A 80 -10.51 4.96 25.17
C PHE A 80 -10.79 6.05 24.15
N GLN A 81 -11.68 6.97 24.49
CA GLN A 81 -12.09 8.05 23.58
C GLN A 81 -10.89 8.94 23.25
N LEU A 82 -10.04 9.23 24.25
CA LEU A 82 -8.80 9.99 24.06
C LEU A 82 -7.80 9.26 23.15
N LEU A 83 -7.62 7.95 23.33
CA LEU A 83 -6.70 7.15 22.52
C LEU A 83 -7.19 7.02 21.07
N LEU A 84 -8.48 6.76 20.86
CA LEU A 84 -9.07 6.70 19.52
C LEU A 84 -8.89 8.02 18.77
N LEU A 85 -9.09 9.15 19.46
CA LEU A 85 -8.86 10.46 18.85
C LEU A 85 -7.40 10.63 18.43
N ILE A 86 -6.46 10.35 19.34
CA ILE A 86 -5.03 10.48 19.04
C ILE A 86 -4.63 9.55 17.91
N PHE A 87 -5.19 8.34 17.87
CA PHE A 87 -4.96 7.41 16.78
C PHE A 87 -5.38 8.00 15.43
N VAL A 88 -6.58 8.58 15.35
CA VAL A 88 -7.07 9.24 14.12
C VAL A 88 -6.24 10.48 13.77
N ALA A 89 -5.98 11.35 14.74
CA ALA A 89 -5.34 12.64 14.52
C ALA A 89 -3.85 12.50 14.20
N TYR A 90 -3.14 11.60 14.88
CA TYR A 90 -1.69 11.50 14.80
C TYR A 90 -1.19 10.37 13.89
N PHE A 91 -1.78 9.17 14.00
CA PHE A 91 -1.29 7.99 13.27
C PHE A 91 -1.91 7.82 11.89
N LEU A 92 -3.22 8.10 11.75
CA LEU A 92 -3.89 7.99 10.46
C LEU A 92 -3.65 9.20 9.55
N GLN A 93 -3.20 10.33 10.10
CA GLN A 93 -2.93 11.59 9.37
C GLN A 93 -4.08 11.99 8.43
N VAL A 94 -5.32 11.68 8.83
CA VAL A 94 -6.50 11.96 8.02
C VAL A 94 -6.70 13.47 7.94
N ARG A 95 -6.89 13.99 6.73
CA ARG A 95 -7.32 15.38 6.51
C ARG A 95 -8.83 15.47 6.72
N ILE A 96 -9.26 15.54 7.97
CA ILE A 96 -10.64 15.84 8.33
C ILE A 96 -10.73 17.36 8.45
N PRO A 97 -11.66 18.02 7.75
CA PRO A 97 -11.84 19.44 7.96
C PRO A 97 -12.33 19.69 9.39
N TYR A 98 -11.83 20.76 10.04
CA TYR A 98 -12.15 21.07 11.43
C TYR A 98 -13.67 21.18 11.69
N TRP A 99 -14.43 21.65 10.69
CA TRP A 99 -15.89 21.73 10.78
C TRP A 99 -16.55 20.36 10.91
N ALA A 100 -16.00 19.30 10.32
CA ALA A 100 -16.56 17.96 10.43
C ALA A 100 -16.33 17.37 11.83
N VAL A 101 -15.17 17.66 12.44
CA VAL A 101 -14.89 17.31 13.84
C VAL A 101 -15.83 18.06 14.78
N PHE A 102 -16.11 19.34 14.48
CA PHE A 102 -17.06 20.14 15.24
C PHE A 102 -18.50 19.60 15.13
N LEU A 103 -18.97 19.26 13.93
CA LEU A 103 -20.28 18.64 13.71
C LEU A 103 -20.40 17.29 14.44
N ALA A 104 -19.34 16.48 14.45
CA ALA A 104 -19.32 15.24 15.23
C ALA A 104 -19.47 15.52 16.75
N GLY A 105 -18.85 16.59 17.24
CA GLY A 105 -19.03 17.07 18.61
C GLY A 105 -20.48 17.47 18.92
N ILE A 106 -21.13 18.21 18.02
CA ILE A 106 -22.56 18.57 18.15
C ILE A 106 -23.44 17.32 18.17
N ALA A 107 -23.23 16.38 17.24
CA ALA A 107 -23.97 15.12 17.21
C ALA A 107 -23.80 14.32 18.51
N PHE A 108 -22.58 14.31 19.07
CA PHE A 108 -22.28 13.68 20.36
C PHE A 108 -23.01 14.39 21.53
N MET A 109 -23.11 15.72 21.52
CA MET A 109 -23.88 16.46 22.54
C MET A 109 -25.37 16.19 22.46
N LEU A 110 -25.95 16.22 21.25
CA LEU A 110 -27.36 15.93 21.00
C LEU A 110 -27.73 14.52 21.46
N MET A 111 -26.89 13.53 21.13
CA MET A 111 -27.10 12.16 21.58
C MET A 111 -27.07 12.03 23.10
N ASN A 112 -26.31 12.88 23.79
CA ASN A 112 -26.23 12.86 25.25
C ASN A 112 -27.22 13.82 25.93
N GLY A 113 -28.06 14.55 25.19
CA GLY A 113 -28.99 15.53 25.75
C GLY A 113 -28.32 16.68 26.52
N ASN A 114 -27.03 16.95 26.27
CA ASN A 114 -26.23 17.90 27.05
C ASN A 114 -25.90 19.18 26.26
N ILE A 115 -26.67 19.49 25.21
CA ILE A 115 -26.39 20.66 24.36
C ILE A 115 -26.49 21.99 25.12
N ASP A 116 -27.33 22.04 26.16
CA ASP A 116 -27.54 23.24 26.98
C ASP A 116 -26.49 23.41 28.08
N GLN A 117 -25.61 22.43 28.29
CA GLN A 117 -24.59 22.46 29.33
C GLN A 117 -23.33 23.21 28.85
N PRO A 118 -22.92 24.32 29.49
CA PRO A 118 -21.73 25.08 29.08
C PRO A 118 -20.44 24.24 29.07
N LEU A 119 -20.34 23.28 29.99
CA LEU A 119 -19.20 22.38 30.11
C LEU A 119 -19.03 21.49 28.86
N SER A 120 -20.12 21.12 28.20
CA SER A 120 -20.09 20.31 26.97
C SER A 120 -19.49 21.09 25.80
N TRP A 121 -19.80 22.38 25.68
CA TRP A 121 -19.18 23.25 24.68
C TRP A 121 -17.68 23.40 24.88
N VAL A 122 -17.23 23.60 26.12
CA VAL A 122 -15.80 23.64 26.46
C VAL A 122 -15.11 22.34 26.01
N TYR A 123 -15.71 21.18 26.28
CA TYR A 123 -15.17 19.88 25.85
C TYR A 123 -15.01 19.78 24.33
N THR A 124 -16.02 20.20 23.56
CA THR A 124 -15.98 20.11 22.09
C THR A 124 -14.99 21.10 21.46
N PHE A 125 -14.91 22.34 21.94
CA PHE A 125 -13.92 23.30 21.43
C PHE A 125 -12.50 22.82 21.68
N LEU A 126 -12.26 22.30 22.87
CA LEU A 126 -10.99 21.73 23.27
C LEU A 126 -10.63 20.54 22.35
N PHE A 127 -11.57 19.62 22.11
CA PHE A 127 -11.39 18.50 21.17
C PHE A 127 -11.03 18.94 19.74
N VAL A 128 -11.74 19.94 19.18
CA VAL A 128 -11.46 20.47 17.83
C VAL A 128 -10.08 21.14 17.79
N PHE A 129 -9.76 21.99 18.77
CA PHE A 129 -8.45 22.62 18.89
C PHE A 129 -7.33 21.58 18.87
N PHE A 130 -7.50 20.50 19.61
CA PHE A 130 -6.52 19.44 19.71
C PHE A 130 -6.37 18.60 18.47
N TYR A 131 -7.47 18.30 17.77
CA TYR A 131 -7.40 17.67 16.45
C TYR A 131 -6.55 18.52 15.48
N VAL A 132 -6.80 19.83 15.42
CA VAL A 132 -6.04 20.77 14.56
C VAL A 132 -4.58 20.84 14.99
N PHE A 133 -4.29 20.97 16.29
CA PHE A 133 -2.93 21.03 16.82
C PHE A 133 -2.12 19.75 16.53
N SER A 134 -2.71 18.58 16.79
CA SER A 134 -2.09 17.28 16.51
C SER A 134 -1.80 17.10 15.02
N TYR A 135 -2.74 17.52 14.16
CA TYR A 135 -2.53 17.51 12.71
C TYR A 135 -1.34 18.37 12.31
N VAL A 136 -1.27 19.63 12.75
CA VAL A 136 -0.15 20.54 12.43
C VAL A 136 1.19 19.93 12.87
N GLN A 137 1.26 19.39 14.09
CA GLN A 137 2.49 18.78 14.60
C GLN A 137 2.90 17.51 13.85
N SER A 138 1.93 16.72 13.36
CA SER A 138 2.20 15.52 12.57
C SER A 138 2.87 15.83 11.21
N THR A 139 2.67 17.05 10.69
CA THR A 139 3.22 17.48 9.40
C THR A 139 4.63 18.09 9.47
N HIS A 140 5.12 18.45 10.66
CA HIS A 140 6.40 19.15 10.82
C HIS A 140 7.56 18.19 11.15
N LEU A 141 8.72 18.37 10.51
CA LEU A 141 9.94 17.54 10.63
C LEU A 141 10.73 17.79 11.94
N TRP A 142 10.55 17.02 13.02
CA TRP A 142 11.59 16.89 14.06
C TRP A 142 12.05 15.44 14.22
N ARG A 143 13.26 15.33 14.78
CA ARG A 143 14.12 14.15 14.82
C ARG A 143 13.66 13.03 15.79
N ALA A 144 12.73 13.31 16.71
CA ALA A 144 12.27 12.32 17.72
C ALA A 144 10.74 12.09 17.67
N PRO A 145 10.24 11.08 16.93
CA PRO A 145 8.81 10.89 16.68
C PRO A 145 7.99 10.44 17.91
N PHE A 146 8.61 9.75 18.88
CA PHE A 146 7.93 9.30 20.10
C PHE A 146 7.70 10.42 21.11
N THR A 147 8.74 11.22 21.41
CA THR A 147 8.67 12.30 22.41
C THR A 147 7.56 13.30 22.08
N ARG A 148 7.43 13.67 20.81
CA ARG A 148 6.35 14.54 20.32
C ARG A 148 4.98 13.95 20.53
N TYR A 149 4.81 12.68 20.14
CA TYR A 149 3.57 11.95 20.33
C TYR A 149 3.18 11.91 21.83
N ALA A 150 4.14 11.60 22.71
CA ALA A 150 3.91 11.59 24.15
C ALA A 150 3.54 12.98 24.68
N ILE A 151 4.24 14.04 24.26
CA ILE A 151 3.92 15.43 24.67
C ILE A 151 2.50 15.81 24.22
N VAL A 152 2.14 15.57 22.95
CA VAL A 152 0.80 15.87 22.43
C VAL A 152 -0.26 15.10 23.21
N ALA A 153 -0.03 13.81 23.48
CA ALA A 153 -0.97 12.99 24.25
C ALA A 153 -1.15 13.50 25.70
N VAL A 154 -0.06 13.87 26.38
CA VAL A 154 -0.11 14.36 27.76
C VAL A 154 -0.77 15.74 27.85
N VAL A 155 -0.35 16.68 27.02
CA VAL A 155 -0.94 18.03 26.96
C VAL A 155 -2.44 17.97 26.66
N PHE A 156 -2.86 16.96 25.88
CA PHE A 156 -4.26 16.70 25.57
C PHE A 156 -5.05 16.14 26.76
N ALA A 157 -4.50 15.14 27.44
CA ALA A 157 -5.22 14.39 28.46
C ALA A 157 -5.40 15.17 29.77
N LEU A 158 -4.44 16.00 30.16
CA LEU A 158 -4.48 16.79 31.41
C LEU A 158 -5.77 17.65 31.55
N PRO A 159 -6.08 18.58 30.63
CA PRO A 159 -7.29 19.41 30.76
C PRO A 159 -8.58 18.58 30.62
N LEU A 160 -8.59 17.54 29.78
CA LEU A 160 -9.78 16.71 29.58
C LEU A 160 -10.14 15.91 30.83
N TRP A 161 -9.16 15.28 31.45
CA TRP A 161 -9.38 14.56 32.70
C TRP A 161 -9.73 15.49 33.86
N TYR A 162 -9.23 16.73 33.85
CA TYR A 162 -9.64 17.72 34.83
C TYR A 162 -11.13 18.08 34.68
N LEU A 163 -11.62 18.26 33.44
CA LEU A 163 -13.04 18.48 33.18
C LEU A 163 -13.91 17.27 33.57
N VAL A 164 -13.44 16.04 33.30
CA VAL A 164 -14.12 14.81 33.73
C VAL A 164 -14.20 14.73 35.26
N LYS A 165 -13.10 15.04 35.95
CA LYS A 165 -13.08 15.11 37.42
C LYS A 165 -14.12 16.08 37.95
N LEU A 166 -14.22 17.29 37.39
CA LEU A 166 -15.20 18.29 37.82
C LEU A 166 -16.63 17.82 37.56
N ARG A 167 -16.90 17.25 36.37
CA ARG A 167 -18.23 16.77 35.99
C ARG A 167 -18.73 15.63 36.90
N PHE A 168 -17.87 14.67 37.20
CA PHE A 168 -18.22 13.47 37.96
C PHE A 168 -17.84 13.56 39.45
N HIS A 169 -17.37 14.71 39.91
CA HIS A 169 -16.96 14.96 41.30
C HIS A 169 -15.93 13.93 41.81
N LEU A 170 -14.99 13.52 40.96
CA LEU A 170 -14.01 12.47 41.27
C LEU A 170 -12.93 12.98 42.24
N PRO A 171 -12.41 12.10 43.12
CA PRO A 171 -11.27 12.42 43.96
C PRO A 171 -9.99 12.57 43.12
N TRP A 172 -8.98 13.24 43.70
CA TRP A 172 -7.69 13.42 43.04
C TRP A 172 -6.97 12.10 42.77
N SER A 173 -7.15 11.07 43.60
CA SER A 173 -6.57 9.74 43.39
C SER A 173 -7.00 9.15 42.05
N THR A 174 -8.30 9.13 41.75
CA THR A 174 -8.83 8.62 40.48
C THR A 174 -8.29 9.40 39.28
N TYR A 175 -8.15 10.72 39.40
CA TYR A 175 -7.53 11.52 38.33
C TYR A 175 -6.09 11.07 38.04
N PHE A 176 -5.26 10.88 39.08
CA PHE A 176 -3.88 10.46 38.89
C PHE A 176 -3.77 9.01 38.42
N ASP A 177 -4.59 8.10 38.95
CA ASP A 177 -4.62 6.70 38.52
C ASP A 177 -4.95 6.59 37.03
N GLU A 178 -5.95 7.35 36.57
CA GLU A 178 -6.36 7.33 35.17
C GLU A 178 -5.36 8.06 34.26
N MET A 179 -4.62 9.05 34.75
CA MET A 179 -3.49 9.64 34.04
C MET A 179 -2.35 8.64 33.85
N ILE A 180 -2.02 7.85 34.88
CA ILE A 180 -0.99 6.80 34.78
C ILE A 180 -1.44 5.73 33.78
N ASN A 181 -2.70 5.26 33.88
CA ASN A 181 -3.27 4.31 32.92
C ASN A 181 -3.19 4.84 31.48
N TYR A 182 -3.55 6.10 31.29
CA TYR A 182 -3.48 6.76 29.99
C TYR A 182 -2.05 6.78 29.43
N LEU A 183 -1.06 7.14 30.24
CA LEU A 183 0.35 7.15 29.83
C LEU A 183 0.83 5.76 29.38
N ILE A 184 0.48 4.71 30.12
CA ILE A 184 0.79 3.33 29.76
C ILE A 184 0.18 2.99 28.40
N LEU A 185 -1.10 3.31 28.21
CA LEU A 185 -1.80 3.04 26.95
C LEU A 185 -1.21 3.83 25.77
N VAL A 186 -0.77 5.07 26.00
CA VAL A 186 -0.08 5.89 24.99
C VAL A 186 1.21 5.22 24.53
N VAL A 187 2.04 4.71 25.46
CA VAL A 187 3.27 3.97 25.14
C VAL A 187 2.97 2.69 24.38
N LEU A 188 2.02 1.88 24.86
CA LEU A 188 1.62 0.63 24.21
C LEU A 188 1.08 0.87 22.80
N MET A 189 0.23 1.89 22.62
CA MET A 189 -0.33 2.23 21.32
C MET A 189 0.76 2.64 20.32
N TYR A 190 1.75 3.44 20.74
CA TYR A 190 2.86 3.81 19.88
C TYR A 190 3.70 2.59 19.49
N GLY A 191 4.05 1.73 20.46
CA GLY A 191 4.79 0.50 20.20
C GLY A 191 4.07 -0.41 19.22
N TYR A 192 2.79 -0.65 19.44
CA TYR A 192 1.95 -1.47 18.57
C TYR A 192 1.84 -0.90 17.15
N PHE A 193 1.57 0.40 17.01
CA PHE A 193 1.51 1.05 15.71
C PHE A 193 2.85 0.94 14.95
N LYS A 194 3.98 1.11 15.65
CA LYS A 194 5.31 0.98 15.05
C LYS A 194 5.61 -0.43 14.56
N ILE A 195 5.19 -1.46 15.30
CA ILE A 195 5.32 -2.86 14.88
C ILE A 195 4.52 -3.08 13.58
N GLN A 196 3.26 -2.65 13.55
CA GLN A 196 2.40 -2.79 12.36
C GLN A 196 2.93 -2.02 11.13
N ASP A 197 3.40 -0.79 11.30
CA ASP A 197 3.99 -0.01 10.20
C ASP A 197 5.28 -0.67 9.67
N LYS A 198 6.10 -1.25 10.55
CA LYS A 198 7.30 -2.00 10.16
C LYS A 198 6.94 -3.24 9.36
N ASP A 199 5.99 -4.04 9.85
CA ASP A 199 5.54 -5.25 9.17
C ASP A 199 4.97 -4.93 7.78
N ARG A 200 4.19 -3.85 7.66
CA ARG A 200 3.69 -3.38 6.37
C ARG A 200 4.84 -3.02 5.42
N ARG A 201 5.82 -2.22 5.86
CA ARG A 201 6.97 -1.86 5.03
C ARG A 201 7.80 -3.06 4.61
N ILE A 202 7.94 -4.06 5.48
CA ILE A 202 8.63 -5.31 5.16
C ILE A 202 7.85 -6.05 4.07
N LYS A 203 6.53 -6.21 4.23
CA LYS A 203 5.68 -6.82 3.20
C LYS A 203 5.76 -6.07 1.87
N ASP A 204 5.69 -4.74 1.87
CA ASP A 204 5.80 -3.92 0.67
C ASP A 204 7.16 -4.13 -0.03
N ARG A 205 8.26 -4.16 0.74
CA ARG A 205 9.61 -4.43 0.19
C ARG A 205 9.73 -5.85 -0.34
N LEU A 206 9.19 -6.84 0.37
CA LEU A 206 9.18 -8.23 -0.08
C LEU A 206 8.38 -8.35 -1.38
N PHE A 207 7.20 -7.72 -1.47
CA PHE A 207 6.39 -7.70 -2.68
C PHE A 207 7.13 -7.02 -3.84
N GLN A 208 7.77 -5.87 -3.58
CA GLN A 208 8.58 -5.19 -4.60
C GLN A 208 9.74 -6.06 -5.08
N SER A 209 10.52 -6.63 -4.16
CA SER A 209 11.65 -7.50 -4.51
C SER A 209 11.22 -8.81 -5.17
N ALA A 210 10.03 -9.33 -4.82
CA ALA A 210 9.50 -10.55 -5.39
C ALA A 210 8.99 -10.37 -6.82
N ASN A 211 8.63 -9.14 -7.22
CA ASN A 211 7.92 -8.91 -8.48
C ASN A 211 8.66 -8.02 -9.47
N TRP A 212 9.67 -7.28 -9.03
CA TRP A 212 10.38 -6.31 -9.85
C TRP A 212 11.87 -6.63 -9.90
N ASP A 213 12.45 -6.48 -11.08
CA ASP A 213 13.89 -6.62 -11.27
C ASP A 213 14.63 -5.43 -10.63
N ALA A 214 15.67 -5.74 -9.85
CA ALA A 214 16.37 -4.74 -9.05
C ALA A 214 17.09 -3.69 -9.92
N LEU A 215 17.56 -4.09 -11.11
CA LEU A 215 18.35 -3.24 -12.01
C LEU A 215 17.45 -2.39 -12.92
N THR A 216 16.58 -3.05 -13.67
CA THR A 216 15.78 -2.43 -14.75
C THR A 216 14.46 -1.84 -14.24
N LYS A 217 14.01 -2.24 -13.05
CA LYS A 217 12.71 -1.85 -12.46
C LYS A 217 11.49 -2.27 -13.28
N VAL A 218 11.65 -3.21 -14.23
CA VAL A 218 10.52 -3.90 -14.86
C VAL A 218 10.14 -5.15 -14.07
N GLN A 219 9.06 -5.85 -14.44
CA GLN A 219 8.65 -7.03 -13.70
C GLN A 219 9.67 -8.17 -13.87
N ASN A 220 9.91 -8.98 -12.85
CA ASN A 220 10.91 -10.05 -12.88
C ASN A 220 10.31 -11.40 -13.34
N PHE A 221 11.15 -12.43 -13.39
CA PHE A 221 10.74 -13.80 -13.73
C PHE A 221 9.59 -14.34 -12.87
N ALA A 222 9.60 -14.11 -11.56
CA ALA A 222 8.53 -14.59 -10.67
C ALA A 222 7.18 -13.90 -10.96
N ALA A 223 7.19 -12.63 -11.38
CA ALA A 223 5.99 -11.94 -11.85
C ALA A 223 5.52 -12.47 -13.21
N TYR A 224 6.46 -12.74 -14.13
CA TYR A 224 6.17 -13.37 -15.43
C TYR A 224 5.50 -14.75 -15.26
N ASP A 225 6.09 -15.64 -14.45
CA ASP A 225 5.62 -17.01 -14.24
C ASP A 225 4.16 -17.05 -13.72
N ARG A 226 3.84 -16.16 -12.77
CA ARG A 226 2.46 -16.02 -12.28
C ARG A 226 1.51 -15.45 -13.33
N ALA A 227 1.96 -14.46 -14.09
CA ALA A 227 1.14 -13.83 -15.13
C ALA A 227 0.83 -14.81 -16.26
N ILE A 228 1.83 -15.49 -16.82
CA ILE A 228 1.61 -16.45 -17.91
C ILE A 228 0.77 -17.63 -17.46
N GLY A 229 0.97 -18.14 -16.23
CA GLY A 229 0.14 -19.20 -15.67
C GLY A 229 -1.33 -18.79 -15.49
N TYR A 230 -1.59 -17.54 -15.09
CA TYR A 230 -2.94 -17.00 -15.01
C TYR A 230 -3.58 -16.84 -16.41
N GLU A 231 -2.90 -16.15 -17.33
CA GLU A 231 -3.44 -15.85 -18.65
C GLU A 231 -3.66 -17.12 -19.49
N PHE A 232 -2.79 -18.12 -19.37
CA PHE A 232 -2.99 -19.43 -20.00
C PHE A 232 -4.30 -20.08 -19.56
N ARG A 233 -4.59 -20.10 -18.23
CA ARG A 233 -5.85 -20.65 -17.71
C ARG A 233 -7.06 -19.83 -18.16
N GLN A 234 -6.92 -18.50 -18.21
CA GLN A 234 -8.00 -17.63 -18.65
C GLN A 234 -8.33 -17.82 -20.14
N SER A 235 -7.30 -17.95 -20.98
CA SER A 235 -7.42 -18.22 -22.41
C SER A 235 -8.06 -19.59 -22.64
N ALA A 236 -7.57 -20.64 -21.99
CA ALA A 236 -8.13 -21.99 -22.10
C ALA A 236 -9.60 -22.08 -21.64
N ALA A 237 -9.99 -21.33 -20.61
CA ALA A 237 -11.35 -21.36 -20.06
C ALA A 237 -12.37 -20.51 -20.85
N HIS A 238 -11.92 -19.49 -21.58
CA HIS A 238 -12.81 -18.51 -22.22
C HIS A 238 -12.57 -18.34 -23.72
N ASP A 239 -11.75 -19.19 -24.34
CA ASP A 239 -11.39 -19.14 -25.76
C ASP A 239 -10.91 -17.75 -26.20
N ARG A 240 -9.95 -17.19 -25.44
CA ARG A 240 -9.40 -15.85 -25.68
C ARG A 240 -8.04 -15.93 -26.33
N ASP A 241 -7.77 -15.05 -27.29
CA ASP A 241 -6.44 -14.91 -27.87
C ASP A 241 -5.40 -14.61 -26.78
N LEU A 242 -4.26 -15.29 -26.86
CA LEU A 242 -3.10 -15.04 -26.02
C LEU A 242 -1.86 -15.10 -26.90
N SER A 243 -1.09 -14.02 -26.93
CA SER A 243 0.17 -13.97 -27.69
C SER A 243 1.32 -13.52 -26.80
N MET A 244 2.54 -13.80 -27.22
CA MET A 244 3.74 -13.45 -26.47
C MET A 244 4.89 -13.06 -27.39
N ILE A 245 5.68 -12.11 -26.92
CA ILE A 245 6.97 -11.74 -27.48
C ILE A 245 8.06 -12.16 -26.49
N MET A 246 9.12 -12.78 -27.01
CA MET A 246 10.37 -12.94 -26.29
C MET A 246 11.50 -12.28 -27.08
N PHE A 247 12.36 -11.53 -26.42
CA PHE A 247 13.52 -10.91 -27.08
C PHE A 247 14.76 -10.92 -26.21
N ASP A 248 15.90 -10.77 -26.86
CA ASP A 248 17.23 -10.79 -26.27
C ASP A 248 18.10 -9.71 -26.92
N ILE A 249 18.97 -9.09 -26.14
CA ILE A 249 19.89 -8.05 -26.62
C ILE A 249 21.06 -8.71 -27.35
N ASP A 250 21.15 -8.45 -28.65
CA ASP A 250 22.18 -9.02 -29.49
C ASP A 250 23.58 -8.60 -29.04
N HIS A 251 24.49 -9.57 -29.00
CA HIS A 251 25.89 -9.35 -28.63
C HIS A 251 26.09 -8.69 -27.24
N PHE A 252 25.15 -8.85 -26.30
CA PHE A 252 25.25 -8.25 -24.97
C PHE A 252 26.54 -8.61 -24.20
N LYS A 253 27.03 -9.85 -24.36
CA LYS A 253 28.32 -10.25 -23.81
C LYS A 253 29.48 -9.41 -24.36
N HIS A 254 29.48 -9.10 -25.66
CA HIS A 254 30.50 -8.25 -26.27
C HIS A 254 30.47 -6.82 -25.70
N VAL A 255 29.29 -6.29 -25.41
CA VAL A 255 29.14 -4.99 -24.72
C VAL A 255 29.80 -5.05 -23.34
N ASN A 256 29.52 -6.09 -22.54
CA ASN A 256 30.14 -6.27 -21.23
C ASN A 256 31.66 -6.43 -21.31
N ASP A 257 32.14 -7.23 -22.25
CA ASP A 257 33.58 -7.50 -22.42
C ASP A 257 34.33 -6.25 -22.92
N THR A 258 33.67 -5.37 -23.68
CA THR A 258 34.29 -4.17 -24.28
C THR A 258 34.21 -2.94 -23.38
N TYR A 259 33.06 -2.71 -22.74
CA TYR A 259 32.77 -1.49 -21.97
C TYR A 259 32.62 -1.72 -20.46
N GLY A 260 32.71 -2.98 -20.03
CA GLY A 260 32.54 -3.39 -18.64
C GLY A 260 31.09 -3.63 -18.24
N HIS A 261 30.90 -4.38 -17.15
CA HIS A 261 29.56 -4.76 -16.65
C HIS A 261 28.67 -3.57 -16.30
N LEU A 262 29.24 -2.46 -15.81
CA LEU A 262 28.46 -1.26 -15.50
C LEU A 262 27.86 -0.61 -16.77
N ALA A 263 28.53 -0.72 -17.91
CA ALA A 263 27.99 -0.28 -19.19
C ALA A 263 26.85 -1.20 -19.65
N GLY A 264 27.01 -2.52 -19.52
CA GLY A 264 25.94 -3.48 -19.80
C GLY A 264 24.71 -3.26 -18.91
N ASP A 265 24.92 -2.93 -17.64
CA ASP A 265 23.85 -2.54 -16.72
C ASP A 265 23.08 -1.31 -17.20
N GLU A 266 23.78 -0.31 -17.75
CA GLU A 266 23.13 0.87 -18.34
C GLU A 266 22.38 0.51 -19.63
N VAL A 267 22.94 -0.36 -20.47
CA VAL A 267 22.25 -0.87 -21.65
C VAL A 267 20.93 -1.55 -21.28
N LEU A 268 20.93 -2.43 -20.28
CA LEU A 268 19.71 -3.10 -19.80
C LEU A 268 18.67 -2.10 -19.30
N LYS A 269 19.09 -1.06 -18.56
CA LYS A 269 18.18 -0.01 -18.08
C LYS A 269 17.58 0.80 -19.23
N GLN A 270 18.37 1.20 -20.21
CA GLN A 270 17.90 2.04 -21.31
C GLN A 270 17.01 1.26 -22.28
N VAL A 271 17.37 0.02 -22.62
CA VAL A 271 16.51 -0.87 -23.42
C VAL A 271 15.19 -1.12 -22.70
N SER A 272 15.22 -1.54 -21.44
CA SER A 272 13.98 -1.81 -20.68
C SER A 272 13.07 -0.57 -20.55
N ARG A 273 13.63 0.62 -20.30
CA ARG A 273 12.87 1.88 -20.27
C ARG A 273 12.25 2.21 -21.62
N THR A 274 13.04 2.08 -22.69
CA THR A 274 12.59 2.36 -24.06
C THR A 274 11.42 1.45 -24.42
N VAL A 275 11.60 0.14 -24.25
CA VAL A 275 10.54 -0.85 -24.53
C VAL A 275 9.31 -0.62 -23.64
N ALA A 276 9.47 -0.42 -22.33
CA ALA A 276 8.33 -0.16 -21.45
C ALA A 276 7.55 1.12 -21.83
N SER A 277 8.25 2.16 -22.28
CA SER A 277 7.60 3.40 -22.76
C SER A 277 6.83 3.18 -24.07
N THR A 278 7.40 2.42 -25.01
CA THR A 278 6.75 2.02 -26.26
C THR A 278 5.49 1.21 -25.99
N LEU A 279 5.56 0.22 -25.10
CA LEU A 279 4.41 -0.61 -24.73
C LEU A 279 3.29 0.22 -24.10
N LYS A 280 3.63 1.12 -23.17
CA LYS A 280 2.66 2.00 -22.51
C LYS A 280 1.92 2.93 -23.49
N ALA A 281 2.58 3.34 -24.56
CA ALA A 281 1.97 4.14 -25.63
C ALA A 281 1.02 3.33 -26.52
N VAL A 282 1.24 2.02 -26.65
CA VAL A 282 0.36 1.10 -27.39
C VAL A 282 -0.86 0.72 -26.56
N ASP A 283 -0.65 0.14 -25.38
CA ASP A 283 -1.69 -0.18 -24.41
C ASP A 283 -1.09 -0.15 -22.99
N PRO A 284 -1.58 0.71 -22.07
CA PRO A 284 -1.05 0.84 -20.73
C PRO A 284 -1.18 -0.43 -19.87
N LYS A 285 -1.92 -1.45 -20.32
CA LYS A 285 -2.05 -2.75 -19.63
C LYS A 285 -0.94 -3.73 -19.98
N ILE A 286 -0.17 -3.50 -21.05
CA ILE A 286 0.91 -4.40 -21.47
C ILE A 286 2.12 -4.15 -20.57
N VAL A 287 2.73 -5.24 -20.09
CA VAL A 287 3.83 -5.21 -19.12
C VAL A 287 5.05 -5.91 -19.70
N LEU A 288 6.22 -5.29 -19.49
CA LEU A 288 7.52 -5.88 -19.80
C LEU A 288 8.05 -6.68 -18.60
N TYR A 289 8.56 -7.87 -18.88
CA TYR A 289 9.19 -8.75 -17.92
C TYR A 289 10.65 -9.01 -18.28
N ARG A 290 11.56 -8.98 -17.31
CA ARG A 290 12.94 -9.47 -17.45
C ARG A 290 13.02 -10.87 -16.84
N THR A 291 13.27 -11.86 -17.69
CA THR A 291 13.18 -13.29 -17.33
C THR A 291 14.55 -13.96 -17.18
N GLY A 292 15.58 -13.41 -17.81
CA GLY A 292 16.96 -13.88 -17.76
C GLY A 292 17.91 -12.70 -17.99
N GLY A 293 19.23 -12.91 -17.85
CA GLY A 293 20.26 -11.86 -17.90
C GLY A 293 19.92 -10.69 -18.84
N GLU A 294 19.87 -10.96 -20.14
CA GLU A 294 19.52 -10.05 -21.21
C GLU A 294 18.18 -10.38 -21.90
N GLU A 295 17.42 -11.30 -21.31
CA GLU A 295 16.18 -11.85 -21.87
C GLU A 295 14.94 -11.18 -21.29
N PHE A 296 14.02 -10.83 -22.18
CA PHE A 296 12.78 -10.16 -21.84
C PHE A 296 11.59 -10.83 -22.49
N ASN A 297 10.45 -10.80 -21.78
CA ASN A 297 9.18 -11.35 -22.22
C ASN A 297 8.08 -10.30 -22.12
N ILE A 298 7.09 -10.37 -23.00
CA ILE A 298 5.90 -9.51 -23.01
C ILE A 298 4.69 -10.38 -23.33
N ILE A 299 3.69 -10.36 -22.44
CA ILE A 299 2.46 -11.15 -22.58
C ILE A 299 1.35 -10.25 -23.10
N PHE A 300 0.58 -10.73 -24.07
CA PHE A 300 -0.51 -9.98 -24.71
C PHE A 300 -1.85 -10.74 -24.59
N PRO A 301 -2.63 -10.50 -23.52
CA PRO A 301 -3.98 -11.05 -23.39
C PRO A 301 -4.95 -10.38 -24.37
N ASN A 302 -5.76 -11.18 -25.07
CA ASN A 302 -6.72 -10.75 -26.08
C ASN A 302 -6.08 -10.09 -27.32
N TYR A 303 -4.88 -10.54 -27.69
CA TYR A 303 -4.19 -10.10 -28.90
C TYR A 303 -3.91 -11.31 -29.79
N THR A 304 -4.28 -11.18 -31.06
CA THR A 304 -3.87 -12.10 -32.13
C THR A 304 -2.37 -11.98 -32.39
N VAL A 305 -1.81 -12.96 -33.11
CA VAL A 305 -0.41 -12.93 -33.54
C VAL A 305 -0.10 -11.70 -34.39
N ASP A 306 -0.97 -11.33 -35.33
CA ASP A 306 -0.77 -10.19 -36.23
C ASP A 306 -0.71 -8.86 -35.47
N ARG A 307 -1.59 -8.66 -34.47
CA ARG A 307 -1.54 -7.47 -33.61
C ARG A 307 -0.27 -7.45 -32.77
N THR A 308 0.16 -8.61 -32.31
CA THR A 308 1.38 -8.75 -31.51
C THR A 308 2.63 -8.47 -32.33
N GLU A 309 2.68 -8.94 -33.57
CA GLU A 309 3.75 -8.66 -34.53
C GLU A 309 3.89 -7.16 -34.80
N GLN A 310 2.78 -6.43 -34.97
CA GLN A 310 2.83 -4.97 -35.12
C GLN A 310 3.45 -4.26 -33.90
N VAL A 311 3.21 -4.78 -32.68
CA VAL A 311 3.85 -4.24 -31.47
C VAL A 311 5.31 -4.66 -31.39
N ALA A 312 5.63 -5.90 -31.78
CA ALA A 312 7.00 -6.39 -31.87
C ALA A 312 7.84 -5.50 -32.79
N GLN A 313 7.31 -5.11 -33.95
CA GLN A 313 7.98 -4.21 -34.88
C GLN A 313 8.26 -2.84 -34.26
N LYS A 314 7.28 -2.24 -33.56
CA LYS A 314 7.49 -0.95 -32.85
C LYS A 314 8.57 -1.05 -31.77
N VAL A 315 8.59 -2.15 -31.01
CA VAL A 315 9.62 -2.41 -30.00
C VAL A 315 10.99 -2.57 -30.65
N PHE A 316 11.05 -3.34 -31.73
CA PHE A 316 12.26 -3.58 -32.50
C PHE A 316 12.86 -2.28 -33.06
N ASP A 317 12.05 -1.46 -33.71
CA ASP A 317 12.49 -0.18 -34.27
C ASP A 317 12.93 0.80 -33.17
N ALA A 318 12.18 0.89 -32.07
CA ALA A 318 12.53 1.75 -30.95
C ALA A 318 13.88 1.39 -30.31
N VAL A 319 14.21 0.10 -30.21
CA VAL A 319 15.52 -0.33 -29.69
C VAL A 319 16.62 -0.16 -30.73
N LYS A 320 16.34 -0.41 -32.01
CA LYS A 320 17.28 -0.19 -33.11
C LYS A 320 17.75 1.28 -33.22
N ASP A 321 16.83 2.22 -32.98
CA ASP A 321 17.11 3.66 -33.03
C ASP A 321 17.69 4.21 -31.71
N LEU A 322 17.74 3.38 -30.66
CA LEU A 322 18.27 3.78 -29.35
C LEU A 322 19.78 3.97 -29.40
N THR A 323 20.23 5.16 -29.01
CA THR A 323 21.65 5.46 -28.79
C THR A 323 21.88 5.68 -27.30
N ILE A 324 22.78 4.88 -26.71
CA ILE A 324 23.00 4.82 -25.26
C ILE A 324 24.33 5.50 -24.96
N ALA A 325 24.26 6.71 -24.41
CA ALA A 325 25.45 7.42 -23.94
C ALA A 325 25.92 6.82 -22.61
N TYR A 326 27.17 6.36 -22.56
CA TYR A 326 27.82 5.88 -21.34
C TYR A 326 29.25 6.41 -21.27
N ASN A 327 29.51 7.30 -20.28
CA ASN A 327 30.71 8.14 -20.25
C ASN A 327 30.86 8.93 -21.57
N ASP A 328 32.01 8.83 -22.23
CA ASP A 328 32.31 9.53 -23.50
C ASP A 328 32.09 8.66 -24.74
N VAL A 329 31.32 7.56 -24.61
CA VAL A 329 31.07 6.61 -25.71
C VAL A 329 29.57 6.45 -25.95
N GLU A 330 29.19 6.32 -27.22
CA GLU A 330 27.85 5.93 -27.65
C GLU A 330 27.81 4.43 -27.96
N ILE A 331 26.93 3.71 -27.27
CA ILE A 331 26.69 2.29 -27.47
C ILE A 331 25.39 2.12 -28.23
N LYS A 332 25.43 1.36 -29.33
CA LYS A 332 24.25 0.94 -30.08
C LYS A 332 24.07 -0.56 -29.94
N VAL A 333 22.82 -0.99 -29.78
CA VAL A 333 22.46 -2.40 -29.62
C VAL A 333 21.27 -2.73 -30.50
N THR A 334 21.16 -4.00 -30.86
CA THR A 334 20.00 -4.54 -31.57
C THR A 334 19.38 -5.65 -30.73
N ILE A 335 18.18 -6.07 -31.09
CA ILE A 335 17.51 -7.21 -30.46
C ILE A 335 17.10 -8.25 -31.50
N SER A 336 17.14 -9.51 -31.10
CA SER A 336 16.46 -10.60 -31.79
C SER A 336 15.13 -10.85 -31.11
N VAL A 337 14.09 -11.12 -31.88
CA VAL A 337 12.71 -11.23 -31.36
C VAL A 337 12.05 -12.52 -31.87
N GLY A 338 11.39 -13.25 -30.98
CA GLY A 338 10.47 -14.33 -31.27
C GLY A 338 9.04 -13.96 -30.89
N VAL A 339 8.07 -14.26 -31.75
CA VAL A 339 6.65 -13.97 -31.53
C VAL A 339 5.84 -15.24 -31.77
N SER A 340 4.84 -15.50 -30.94
CA SER A 340 3.85 -16.55 -31.24
C SER A 340 2.53 -16.33 -30.49
N ALA A 341 1.45 -16.89 -31.02
CA ALA A 341 0.14 -16.96 -30.36
C ALA A 341 -0.14 -18.37 -29.83
N LEU A 342 -0.77 -18.47 -28.67
CA LEU A 342 -1.13 -19.73 -28.01
C LEU A 342 -1.79 -20.70 -29.00
N SER A 343 -1.27 -21.92 -29.04
CA SER A 343 -1.76 -22.98 -29.91
C SER A 343 -2.71 -23.90 -29.14
N LEU A 344 -3.71 -24.46 -29.84
CA LEU A 344 -4.57 -25.53 -29.30
C LEU A 344 -3.78 -26.80 -28.92
N LYS A 345 -2.53 -26.93 -29.37
CA LYS A 345 -1.63 -28.03 -29.04
C LYS A 345 -0.84 -27.79 -27.73
N ASP A 346 -0.84 -26.57 -27.20
CA ASP A 346 -0.10 -26.23 -25.99
C ASP A 346 -0.87 -26.77 -24.78
N SER A 347 -0.31 -27.74 -24.06
CA SER A 347 -0.98 -28.37 -22.91
C SER A 347 -0.72 -27.64 -21.61
N ASN A 348 0.34 -26.82 -21.56
CA ASN A 348 0.74 -26.04 -20.40
C ASN A 348 1.53 -24.79 -20.84
N PRO A 349 1.75 -23.80 -19.94
CA PRO A 349 2.49 -22.57 -20.28
C PRO A 349 3.92 -22.78 -20.80
N LEU A 350 4.58 -23.89 -20.42
CA LEU A 350 5.95 -24.18 -20.86
C LEU A 350 5.99 -24.58 -22.35
N ASP A 351 4.96 -25.25 -22.86
CA ASP A 351 4.87 -25.59 -24.28
C ASP A 351 4.80 -24.31 -25.13
N PHE A 352 3.94 -23.37 -24.71
CA PHE A 352 3.83 -22.07 -25.34
C PHE A 352 5.15 -21.28 -25.27
N TYR A 353 5.80 -21.25 -24.10
CA TYR A 353 7.11 -20.61 -23.93
C TYR A 353 8.16 -21.18 -24.89
N LYS A 354 8.29 -22.51 -24.97
CA LYS A 354 9.26 -23.18 -25.85
C LYS A 354 9.05 -22.82 -27.33
N ARG A 355 7.81 -22.58 -27.74
CA ARG A 355 7.50 -22.24 -29.14
C ARG A 355 7.93 -20.80 -29.47
N VAL A 356 7.73 -19.87 -28.53
CA VAL A 356 8.23 -18.49 -28.66
C VAL A 356 9.77 -18.46 -28.60
N ASP A 357 10.37 -19.23 -27.69
CA ASP A 357 11.84 -19.38 -27.60
C ASP A 357 12.44 -19.97 -28.89
N ALA A 358 11.80 -20.97 -29.49
CA ALA A 358 12.23 -21.52 -30.78
C ALA A 358 12.23 -20.45 -31.89
N ASN A 359 11.25 -19.53 -31.89
CA ASN A 359 11.23 -18.41 -32.82
C ASN A 359 12.34 -17.39 -32.52
N LEU A 360 12.61 -17.07 -31.25
CA LEU A 360 13.74 -16.22 -30.88
C LEU A 360 15.07 -16.84 -31.32
N TYR A 361 15.24 -18.15 -31.09
CA TYR A 361 16.43 -18.89 -31.49
C TYR A 361 16.63 -18.83 -33.01
N ARG A 362 15.57 -18.97 -33.80
CA ARG A 362 15.63 -18.79 -35.27
C ARG A 362 16.10 -17.39 -35.64
N SER A 363 15.59 -16.34 -35.00
CA SER A 363 16.07 -14.97 -35.20
C SER A 363 17.58 -14.85 -34.90
N LYS A 364 18.05 -15.46 -33.81
CA LYS A 364 19.48 -15.46 -33.45
C LYS A 364 20.35 -16.22 -34.48
N GLN A 365 19.86 -17.35 -35.00
CA GLN A 365 20.58 -18.17 -35.99
C GLN A 365 20.62 -17.55 -37.39
N ASN A 366 19.58 -16.83 -37.78
CA ASN A 366 19.47 -16.19 -39.09
C ASN A 366 20.22 -14.85 -39.21
N GLY A 367 21.21 -14.61 -38.35
CA GLY A 367 22.02 -13.39 -38.37
C GLY A 367 21.60 -12.29 -37.38
N ARG A 368 20.70 -12.60 -36.42
CA ARG A 368 20.21 -11.65 -35.40
C ARG A 368 19.45 -10.47 -35.99
N GLN A 369 19.14 -9.44 -35.19
CA GLN A 369 18.46 -8.22 -35.61
C GLN A 369 17.24 -8.50 -36.50
N GLN A 370 16.37 -9.40 -36.06
CA GLN A 370 15.18 -9.76 -36.80
C GLN A 370 14.07 -10.28 -35.89
N ILE A 371 12.87 -10.33 -36.46
CA ILE A 371 11.66 -10.86 -35.84
C ILE A 371 11.30 -12.16 -36.55
N THR A 372 11.08 -13.22 -35.79
CA THR A 372 10.50 -14.48 -36.30
C THR A 372 9.14 -14.68 -35.65
N VAL A 373 8.12 -14.88 -36.48
CA VAL A 373 6.74 -15.13 -36.05
C VAL A 373 6.36 -16.57 -36.40
N GLY A 374 5.57 -17.24 -35.56
CA GLY A 374 5.06 -18.59 -35.85
C GLY A 374 3.99 -19.09 -34.90
#